data_AF-A0A8H6ZPP1-F1
#
_entry.id   AF-A0A8H6ZPP1-F1
#
_cell.length_a   1.000
_cell.length_b   1.000
_cell.length_c   1.000
_cell.angle_alpha   90.00
_cell.angle_beta   90.00
_cell.angle_gamma   90.00
#
_symmetry.space_group_name_H-M   'P 1'
#
loop_
_entity.id
_entity.type
_entity.pdbx_description
1 polymer ?
#
loop_
_entity_poly.entity_id
_entity_poly.type
_entity_poly.pdbx_seq_one_letter_code
_entity_poly.pdbx_strand_id
1 'polypeptide(L)'
;MLTFAFTVFFLVVSAFAQSPRILIYSATRGFRHDSIPTAIEALQNASNTINLRFDSTEDQALFNEQNLARYDAILFLSTTGEVLDDAGKASFQKYLNSGGNFIGVHSASDTLVNATFYERELGAHFDYHADLQEATVDVVGPSHPSTDKLPRRWQIRDEWYNFKSDPRDLGAVVVLSVDESTYSDTGTRRFNQGTPHPTAWYQEHGAGTSSGGVSGRSFYTSLGHLNETWRDETFMGHVLGGIVWTLQANTTKAFNTSALVGSDESPPTPTGGQSEVSGTSDIAGTHTPSPASNDATAPIAYGTLLTIILSTLAVALYIL
;
A
#
# COMPACT_ATOMS: atom_id res chain seq x y z
N MET A 1 -42.52 28.23 -9.08
CA MET A 1 -42.08 26.83 -9.28
C MET A 1 -40.57 26.83 -9.16
N LEU A 2 -40.00 26.13 -8.18
CA LEU A 2 -38.55 25.98 -8.01
C LEU A 2 -38.27 24.48 -7.98
N THR A 3 -37.64 23.96 -9.04
CA THR A 3 -37.37 22.53 -9.15
C THR A 3 -36.02 22.23 -8.50
N PHE A 4 -36.03 21.66 -7.29
CA PHE A 4 -34.81 21.14 -6.69
C PHE A 4 -34.38 19.87 -7.43
N ALA A 5 -33.33 19.99 -8.24
CA ALA A 5 -32.65 18.85 -8.82
C ALA A 5 -31.80 18.17 -7.75
N PHE A 6 -32.33 17.10 -7.15
CA PHE A 6 -31.54 16.19 -6.33
C PHE A 6 -30.65 15.33 -7.25
N THR A 7 -29.41 15.76 -7.46
CA THR A 7 -28.39 14.91 -8.07
C THR A 7 -28.00 13.83 -7.06
N VAL A 8 -28.63 12.66 -7.17
CA VAL A 8 -28.24 11.47 -6.42
C VAL A 8 -26.89 11.01 -6.95
N PHE A 9 -25.83 11.27 -6.20
CA PHE A 9 -24.52 10.69 -6.47
C PHE A 9 -24.58 9.20 -6.14
N PHE A 10 -24.76 8.36 -7.17
CA PHE A 10 -24.61 6.92 -7.02
C PHE A 10 -23.14 6.63 -6.78
N LEU A 11 -22.79 6.42 -5.51
CA LEU A 11 -21.49 5.89 -5.12
C LEU A 11 -21.50 4.40 -5.51
N VAL A 12 -21.13 4.13 -6.77
CA VAL A 12 -20.90 2.77 -7.25
C VAL A 12 -19.68 2.25 -6.52
N VAL A 13 -19.93 1.58 -5.40
CA VAL A 13 -18.94 0.70 -4.78
C VAL A 13 -18.76 -0.46 -5.77
N SER A 14 -17.78 -0.34 -6.66
CA SER A 14 -17.32 -1.44 -7.50
C SER A 14 -16.78 -2.51 -6.56
N ALA A 15 -17.64 -3.45 -6.17
CA ALA A 15 -17.23 -4.62 -5.41
C ALA A 15 -16.20 -5.38 -6.24
N PHE A 16 -15.01 -5.61 -5.67
CA PHE A 16 -14.00 -6.45 -6.29
C PHE A 16 -14.61 -7.84 -6.58
N ALA A 17 -14.29 -8.42 -7.75
CA ALA A 17 -14.74 -9.77 -8.10
C ALA A 17 -14.24 -10.84 -7.11
N GLN A 18 -13.12 -10.54 -6.44
CA GLN A 18 -12.51 -11.28 -5.35
C GLN A 18 -11.72 -10.32 -4.44
N SER A 19 -11.45 -10.67 -3.18
CA SER A 19 -10.58 -9.87 -2.29
C SER A 19 -9.18 -9.69 -2.91
N PRO A 20 -8.78 -8.47 -3.33
CA PRO A 20 -7.50 -8.26 -4.01
C PRO A 20 -6.31 -8.61 -3.11
N ARG A 21 -5.24 -9.11 -3.73
CA ARG A 21 -4.04 -9.57 -3.03
C ARG A 21 -2.85 -8.64 -3.30
N ILE A 22 -2.23 -8.13 -2.24
CA ILE A 22 -1.11 -7.17 -2.31
C ILE A 22 0.14 -7.83 -1.69
N LEU A 23 1.27 -7.77 -2.40
CA LEU A 23 2.56 -8.15 -1.84
C LEU A 23 3.27 -6.92 -1.28
N ILE A 24 3.40 -6.85 0.03
CA ILE A 24 4.29 -5.90 0.69
C ILE A 24 5.73 -6.44 0.56
N TYR A 25 6.60 -5.66 -0.06
CA TYR A 25 8.03 -5.90 -0.13
C TYR A 25 8.77 -4.83 0.67
N SER A 26 9.57 -5.25 1.66
CA SER A 26 10.23 -4.35 2.62
C SER A 26 11.73 -4.62 2.79
N ALA A 27 12.35 -5.28 1.82
CA ALA A 27 13.79 -5.55 1.85
C ALA A 27 14.61 -4.24 1.80
N THR A 28 15.72 -4.22 2.53
CA THR A 28 16.63 -3.06 2.58
C THR A 28 18.07 -3.49 2.27
N ARG A 29 18.79 -2.63 1.55
CA ARG A 29 20.25 -2.70 1.27
C ARG A 29 20.95 -1.37 1.58
N GLY A 30 20.20 -0.33 1.97
CA GLY A 30 20.68 0.91 2.56
C GLY A 30 20.17 1.06 3.99
N PHE A 31 19.71 2.27 4.35
CA PHE A 31 19.09 2.54 5.63
C PHE A 31 17.82 1.69 5.84
N ARG A 32 17.53 1.31 7.08
CA ARG A 32 16.34 0.52 7.45
C ARG A 32 15.51 1.31 8.45
N HIS A 33 14.26 1.57 8.10
CA HIS A 33 13.33 2.33 8.91
C HIS A 33 12.71 1.45 10.01
N ASP A 34 12.74 1.92 11.25
CA ASP A 34 12.12 1.23 12.40
C ASP A 34 10.59 1.12 12.28
N SER A 35 9.97 1.89 11.38
CA SER A 35 8.53 1.84 11.10
C SER A 35 8.08 0.61 10.29
N ILE A 36 8.99 -0.09 9.59
CA ILE A 36 8.64 -1.21 8.70
C ILE A 36 7.75 -2.27 9.38
N PRO A 37 8.04 -2.79 10.58
CA PRO A 37 7.19 -3.78 11.24
C PRO A 37 5.80 -3.22 11.62
N THR A 38 5.75 -2.00 12.17
CA THR A 38 4.50 -1.33 12.55
C THR A 38 3.62 -1.05 11.33
N ALA A 39 4.24 -0.69 10.20
CA ALA A 39 3.55 -0.44 8.94
C ALA A 39 2.94 -1.72 8.34
N ILE A 40 3.69 -2.83 8.36
CA ILE A 40 3.17 -4.16 7.95
C ILE A 40 2.01 -4.57 8.84
N GLU A 41 2.14 -4.44 10.17
CA GLU A 41 1.08 -4.74 11.13
C GLU A 41 -0.18 -3.88 10.89
N ALA A 42 -0.02 -2.57 10.70
CA ALA A 42 -1.13 -1.64 10.45
C ALA A 42 -1.89 -1.98 9.15
N LEU A 43 -1.18 -2.28 8.06
CA LEU A 43 -1.76 -2.69 6.79
C LEU A 43 -2.47 -4.06 6.91
N GLN A 44 -1.84 -5.04 7.56
CA GLN A 44 -2.44 -6.36 7.77
C GLN A 44 -3.68 -6.29 8.67
N ASN A 45 -3.68 -5.49 9.73
CA ASN A 45 -4.83 -5.27 10.59
C ASN A 45 -5.99 -4.58 9.84
N ALA A 46 -5.70 -3.69 8.88
CA ALA A 46 -6.71 -3.04 8.05
C ALA A 46 -7.47 -4.01 7.12
N SER A 47 -6.88 -5.16 6.75
CA SER A 47 -7.46 -6.16 5.81
C SER A 47 -8.95 -6.42 6.01
N ASN A 48 -9.37 -6.62 7.27
CA ASN A 48 -10.75 -6.97 7.64
C ASN A 48 -11.76 -5.83 7.38
N THR A 49 -11.30 -4.58 7.39
CA THR A 49 -12.15 -3.39 7.24
C THR A 49 -12.39 -3.04 5.77
N ILE A 50 -11.44 -3.36 4.88
CA ILE A 50 -11.43 -2.93 3.47
C ILE A 50 -11.44 -4.09 2.45
N ASN A 51 -11.58 -5.33 2.89
CA ASN A 51 -11.60 -6.55 2.04
C ASN A 51 -10.36 -6.70 1.13
N LEU A 52 -9.19 -6.31 1.63
CA LEU A 52 -7.90 -6.54 0.98
C LEU A 52 -7.13 -7.66 1.69
N ARG A 53 -6.18 -8.29 1.00
CA ARG A 53 -5.27 -9.30 1.57
C ARG A 53 -3.83 -8.85 1.38
N PHE A 54 -3.07 -8.72 2.47
CA PHE A 54 -1.65 -8.35 2.43
C PHE A 54 -0.77 -9.54 2.83
N ASP A 55 0.07 -10.00 1.91
CA ASP A 55 1.24 -10.81 2.25
C ASP A 55 2.47 -9.90 2.39
N SER A 56 3.48 -10.30 3.18
CA SER A 56 4.71 -9.53 3.38
C SER A 56 5.95 -10.39 3.17
N THR A 57 6.97 -9.87 2.49
CA THR A 57 8.27 -10.54 2.36
C THR A 57 9.44 -9.56 2.25
N GLU A 58 10.63 -10.06 2.60
CA GLU A 58 11.92 -9.45 2.28
C GLU A 58 12.76 -10.37 1.37
N ASP A 59 12.24 -11.56 1.02
CA ASP A 59 12.92 -12.55 0.20
C ASP A 59 12.89 -12.16 -1.29
N GLN A 60 14.08 -11.87 -1.82
CA GLN A 60 14.31 -11.57 -3.23
C GLN A 60 13.93 -12.73 -4.16
N ALA A 61 14.03 -13.99 -3.72
CA ALA A 61 13.68 -15.14 -4.55
C ALA A 61 12.19 -15.20 -4.93
N LEU A 62 11.33 -14.47 -4.20
CA LEU A 62 9.90 -14.33 -4.50
C LEU A 62 9.59 -13.32 -5.62
N PHE A 63 10.59 -12.57 -6.11
CA PHE A 63 10.48 -11.75 -7.33
C PHE A 63 10.70 -12.60 -8.59
N ASN A 64 9.79 -13.55 -8.81
CA ASN A 64 9.71 -14.36 -10.02
C ASN A 64 8.30 -14.24 -10.64
N GLU A 65 8.19 -14.49 -11.94
CA GLU A 65 6.93 -14.33 -12.69
C GLU A 65 5.76 -15.09 -12.05
N GLN A 66 5.99 -16.33 -11.62
CA GLN A 66 4.97 -17.23 -11.07
C GLN A 66 4.39 -16.70 -9.76
N ASN A 67 5.22 -16.11 -8.90
CA ASN A 67 4.76 -15.53 -7.65
C ASN A 67 4.14 -14.14 -7.87
N LEU A 68 4.79 -13.25 -8.64
CA LEU A 68 4.29 -11.89 -8.86
C LEU A 68 2.92 -11.88 -9.56
N ALA A 69 2.66 -12.81 -10.48
CA ALA A 69 1.37 -12.92 -11.17
C ALA A 69 0.16 -13.15 -10.25
N ARG A 70 0.37 -13.56 -8.98
CA ARG A 70 -0.68 -13.83 -7.97
C ARG A 70 -1.22 -12.57 -7.28
N TYR A 71 -0.61 -11.41 -7.53
CA TYR A 71 -0.89 -10.17 -6.80
C TYR A 71 -1.50 -9.09 -7.69
N ASP A 72 -2.58 -8.50 -7.21
CA ASP A 72 -3.27 -7.38 -7.81
C ASP A 72 -2.51 -6.06 -7.63
N ALA A 73 -1.59 -5.98 -6.66
CA ALA A 73 -0.59 -4.92 -6.54
C ALA A 73 0.70 -5.39 -5.86
N ILE A 74 1.83 -4.76 -6.19
CA ILE A 74 3.09 -4.86 -5.44
C ILE A 74 3.33 -3.54 -4.71
N LEU A 75 3.58 -3.60 -3.40
CA LEU A 75 3.77 -2.45 -2.53
C LEU A 75 5.20 -2.46 -1.97
N PHE A 76 6.05 -1.52 -2.42
CA PHE A 76 7.38 -1.32 -1.85
C PHE A 76 7.27 -0.42 -0.62
N LEU A 77 7.53 -0.99 0.56
CA LEU A 77 7.35 -0.34 1.86
C LEU A 77 8.70 -0.02 2.48
N SER A 78 9.13 1.24 2.37
CA SER A 78 10.39 1.74 2.93
C SER A 78 11.60 0.86 2.59
N THR A 79 11.61 0.28 1.39
CA THR A 79 12.77 -0.41 0.82
C THR A 79 13.93 0.56 0.62
N THR A 80 15.17 0.08 0.48
CA THR A 80 16.34 0.92 0.15
C THR A 80 17.39 0.16 -0.64
N GLY A 81 18.06 0.83 -1.59
CA GLY A 81 19.14 0.29 -2.40
C GLY A 81 18.72 -0.75 -3.46
N GLU A 82 19.70 -1.53 -3.92
CA GLU A 82 19.52 -2.55 -4.98
C GLU A 82 19.00 -3.87 -4.39
N VAL A 83 17.69 -3.87 -4.09
CA VAL A 83 16.99 -4.99 -3.42
C VAL A 83 16.65 -6.17 -4.36
N LEU A 84 16.65 -5.96 -5.67
CA LEU A 84 16.43 -6.98 -6.70
C LEU A 84 17.69 -7.18 -7.56
N ASP A 85 17.95 -8.43 -7.93
CA ASP A 85 18.91 -8.78 -8.98
C ASP A 85 18.29 -8.57 -10.37
N ASP A 86 19.04 -8.86 -11.43
CA ASP A 86 18.57 -8.63 -12.80
C ASP A 86 17.39 -9.55 -13.19
N ALA A 87 17.31 -10.75 -12.62
CA ALA A 87 16.18 -11.67 -12.82
C ALA A 87 14.91 -11.17 -12.11
N GLY A 88 15.03 -10.65 -10.89
CA GLY A 88 13.95 -10.01 -10.15
C GLY A 88 13.46 -8.72 -10.82
N LYS A 89 14.38 -7.88 -11.30
CA LYS A 89 14.08 -6.69 -12.11
C LYS A 89 13.32 -7.04 -13.38
N ALA A 90 13.78 -8.04 -14.13
CA ALA A 90 13.10 -8.50 -15.35
C ALA A 90 11.69 -9.06 -15.06
N SER A 91 11.54 -9.84 -13.98
CA SER A 91 10.24 -10.37 -13.53
C SER A 91 9.29 -9.24 -13.13
N PHE A 92 9.78 -8.20 -12.46
CA PHE A 92 8.98 -7.05 -12.06
C PHE A 92 8.58 -6.17 -13.25
N GLN A 93 9.50 -5.88 -14.17
CA GLN A 93 9.19 -5.22 -15.44
C GLN A 93 8.08 -5.97 -16.21
N LYS A 94 8.13 -7.31 -16.24
CA LYS A 94 7.11 -8.13 -16.90
C LYS A 94 5.76 -8.06 -16.18
N TYR A 95 5.75 -8.04 -14.86
CA TYR A 95 4.54 -7.83 -14.06
C TYR A 95 3.86 -6.49 -14.40
N LEU A 96 4.63 -5.40 -14.41
CA LEU A 96 4.13 -4.07 -14.80
C LEU A 96 3.63 -4.03 -16.26
N ASN A 97 4.34 -4.70 -17.18
CA ASN A 97 3.92 -4.83 -18.58
C ASN A 97 2.62 -5.64 -18.78
N SER A 98 2.19 -6.40 -17.76
CA SER A 98 1.06 -7.31 -17.79
C SER A 98 -0.20 -6.75 -17.11
N GLY A 99 -0.23 -5.45 -16.82
CA GLY A 99 -1.33 -4.77 -16.12
C GLY A 99 -1.18 -4.68 -14.60
N GLY A 100 -0.04 -5.09 -14.06
CA GLY A 100 0.23 -5.07 -12.63
C GLY A 100 0.27 -3.65 -12.05
N ASN A 101 -0.27 -3.49 -10.83
CA ASN A 101 -0.30 -2.22 -10.13
C ASN A 101 0.88 -2.08 -9.18
N PHE A 102 1.34 -0.85 -8.94
CA PHE A 102 2.44 -0.57 -8.03
C PHE A 102 2.10 0.51 -6.99
N ILE A 103 2.61 0.33 -5.78
CA ILE A 103 2.60 1.34 -4.72
C ILE A 103 4.01 1.47 -4.16
N GLY A 104 4.53 2.70 -4.07
CA GLY A 104 5.75 3.00 -3.33
C GLY A 104 5.45 3.82 -2.08
N VAL A 105 6.08 3.52 -0.96
CA VAL A 105 5.95 4.29 0.29
C VAL A 105 7.32 4.69 0.83
N HIS A 106 7.43 5.95 1.23
CA HIS A 106 8.60 6.54 1.88
C HIS A 106 9.88 6.31 1.06
N SER A 107 10.89 5.63 1.62
CA SER A 107 12.18 5.36 0.97
C SER A 107 12.14 4.38 -0.22
N ALA A 108 10.96 3.90 -0.63
CA ALA A 108 10.81 3.25 -1.94
C ALA A 108 11.39 4.11 -3.10
N SER A 109 11.55 5.42 -2.92
CA SER A 109 12.25 6.30 -3.86
C SER A 109 13.78 6.30 -3.79
N ASP A 110 14.38 5.70 -2.77
CA ASP A 110 15.82 5.37 -2.63
C ASP A 110 16.11 3.90 -2.98
N THR A 111 15.34 3.30 -3.89
CA THR A 111 15.39 1.87 -4.23
C THR A 111 15.61 1.68 -5.73
N LEU A 112 16.37 0.65 -6.14
CA LEU A 112 16.56 0.26 -7.56
C LEU A 112 16.96 1.42 -8.50
N VAL A 113 17.82 2.34 -8.04
CA VAL A 113 18.23 3.54 -8.78
C VAL A 113 18.95 3.25 -10.11
N ASN A 114 19.40 2.01 -10.31
CA ASN A 114 19.98 1.55 -11.58
C ASN A 114 18.94 1.00 -12.59
N ALA A 115 17.64 1.04 -12.28
CA ALA A 115 16.57 0.49 -13.12
C ALA A 115 15.61 1.59 -13.62
N THR A 116 15.84 2.08 -14.85
CA THR A 116 15.05 3.17 -15.46
C THR A 116 13.53 2.90 -15.50
N PHE A 117 13.10 1.63 -15.62
CA PHE A 117 11.67 1.32 -15.56
C PHE A 117 11.07 1.58 -14.17
N TYR A 118 11.84 1.35 -13.11
CA TYR A 118 11.41 1.54 -11.74
C TYR A 118 11.31 3.04 -11.40
N GLU A 119 12.32 3.83 -11.79
CA GLU A 119 12.25 5.30 -11.70
C GLU A 119 10.96 5.83 -12.34
N ARG A 120 10.65 5.33 -13.55
CA ARG A 120 9.49 5.78 -14.32
C ARG A 120 8.17 5.33 -13.71
N GLU A 121 8.08 4.10 -13.22
CA GLU A 121 6.88 3.58 -12.55
C GLU A 121 6.60 4.32 -11.24
N LEU A 122 7.66 4.57 -10.46
CA LEU A 122 7.63 5.32 -9.22
C LEU A 122 7.27 6.80 -9.44
N GLY A 123 7.87 7.45 -10.45
CA GLY A 123 7.70 8.86 -10.79
C GLY A 123 8.96 9.71 -10.58
N ALA A 124 9.63 9.58 -9.43
CA ALA A 124 10.88 10.30 -9.16
C ALA A 124 11.70 9.64 -8.06
N HIS A 125 13.04 9.61 -8.23
CA HIS A 125 13.96 9.12 -7.19
C HIS A 125 14.29 10.17 -6.13
N PHE A 126 14.52 9.70 -4.91
CA PHE A 126 15.02 10.47 -3.76
C PHE A 126 16.38 11.12 -4.07
N ASP A 127 16.61 12.36 -3.61
CA ASP A 127 17.94 13.02 -3.61
C ASP A 127 18.50 13.18 -2.19
N TYR A 128 17.80 13.95 -1.35
CA TYR A 128 18.11 14.19 0.06
C TYR A 128 16.84 14.64 0.80
N HIS A 129 16.85 14.68 2.14
CA HIS A 129 15.79 15.30 2.94
C HIS A 129 16.36 16.29 3.97
N ALA A 130 15.52 17.21 4.44
CA ALA A 130 15.79 17.97 5.66
C ALA A 130 15.62 17.07 6.90
N ASP A 131 16.17 17.48 8.06
CA ASP A 131 15.98 16.76 9.32
C ASP A 131 14.50 16.54 9.64
N LEU A 132 14.18 15.39 10.26
CA LEU A 132 12.84 15.01 10.70
C LEU A 132 12.19 16.13 11.54
N GLN A 133 11.15 16.78 10.99
CA GLN A 133 10.51 17.95 11.60
C GLN A 133 9.03 18.07 11.19
N GLU A 134 8.28 18.89 11.90
CA GLU A 134 6.88 19.18 11.53
C GLU A 134 6.84 20.17 10.36
N ALA A 135 5.90 19.97 9.44
CA ALA A 135 5.58 20.91 8.36
C ALA A 135 4.09 20.83 8.03
N THR A 136 3.60 21.78 7.24
CA THR A 136 2.26 21.73 6.66
C THR A 136 2.31 21.11 5.27
N VAL A 137 1.51 20.05 5.07
CA VAL A 137 1.25 19.44 3.76
C VAL A 137 -0.12 19.90 3.26
N ASP A 138 -0.16 20.44 2.07
CA ASP A 138 -1.38 20.86 1.38
C ASP A 138 -1.93 19.76 0.47
N VAL A 139 -3.24 19.53 0.56
CA VAL A 139 -3.98 18.74 -0.41
C VAL A 139 -4.14 19.56 -1.69
N VAL A 140 -3.60 19.03 -2.79
CA VAL A 140 -3.53 19.67 -4.11
C VAL A 140 -4.10 18.74 -5.19
N GLY A 141 -4.28 19.26 -6.40
CA GLY A 141 -4.79 18.47 -7.53
C GLY A 141 -6.30 18.19 -7.45
N PRO A 142 -6.79 17.15 -8.16
CA PRO A 142 -8.19 16.73 -8.11
C PRO A 142 -8.52 16.00 -6.80
N SER A 143 -9.81 15.88 -6.48
CA SER A 143 -10.29 14.96 -5.42
C SER A 143 -9.87 13.52 -5.76
N HIS A 144 -9.33 12.82 -4.78
CA HIS A 144 -8.69 11.52 -4.94
C HIS A 144 -8.87 10.70 -3.66
N PRO A 145 -9.10 9.38 -3.72
CA PRO A 145 -9.37 8.58 -2.50
C PRO A 145 -8.28 8.64 -1.43
N SER A 146 -7.00 8.87 -1.81
CA SER A 146 -5.90 9.08 -0.86
C SER A 146 -5.94 10.44 -0.13
N THR A 147 -6.82 11.37 -0.50
CA THR A 147 -6.94 12.68 0.16
C THR A 147 -8.31 12.92 0.81
N ASP A 148 -9.30 12.04 0.61
CA ASP A 148 -10.66 12.14 1.14
C ASP A 148 -10.78 12.21 2.68
N LYS A 149 -9.76 11.73 3.41
CA LYS A 149 -9.69 11.78 4.88
C LYS A 149 -8.80 12.90 5.42
N LEU A 150 -8.06 13.59 4.55
CA LEU A 150 -7.07 14.58 4.95
C LEU A 150 -7.72 15.97 5.12
N PRO A 151 -7.32 16.75 6.13
CA PRO A 151 -7.63 18.18 6.14
C PRO A 151 -6.89 18.85 4.98
N ARG A 152 -7.47 19.92 4.41
CA ARG A 152 -6.89 20.63 3.26
C ARG A 152 -5.45 21.11 3.50
N ARG A 153 -5.15 21.52 4.74
CA ARG A 153 -3.79 21.76 5.25
C ARG A 153 -3.58 20.81 6.41
N TRP A 154 -2.56 19.97 6.36
CA TRP A 154 -2.29 18.90 7.30
C TRP A 154 -0.92 19.10 7.94
N GLN A 155 -0.89 19.31 9.26
CA GLN A 155 0.38 19.31 10.00
C GLN A 155 0.76 17.86 10.32
N ILE A 156 1.94 17.46 9.89
CA ILE A 156 2.53 16.14 10.14
C ILE A 156 4.05 16.29 10.32
N ARG A 157 4.65 15.39 11.10
CA ARG A 157 6.08 15.29 11.32
C ARG A 157 6.65 14.14 10.49
N ASP A 158 7.51 14.45 9.54
CA ASP A 158 8.15 13.46 8.67
C ASP A 158 9.49 14.01 8.13
N GLU A 159 10.14 13.27 7.25
CA GLU A 159 11.31 13.71 6.50
C GLU A 159 10.88 14.32 5.16
N TRP A 160 11.26 15.58 4.92
CA TRP A 160 10.84 16.32 3.74
C TRP A 160 11.78 16.03 2.55
N TYR A 161 11.42 14.97 1.82
CA TYR A 161 12.18 14.43 0.70
C TYR A 161 12.22 15.39 -0.50
N ASN A 162 13.43 15.77 -0.91
CA ASN A 162 13.69 16.39 -2.21
C ASN A 162 13.97 15.29 -3.26
N PHE A 163 13.62 15.54 -4.52
CA PHE A 163 13.66 14.54 -5.59
C PHE A 163 14.58 14.92 -6.76
N LYS A 164 15.07 13.91 -7.47
CA LYS A 164 15.99 14.03 -8.63
C LYS A 164 15.30 14.51 -9.92
N SER A 165 13.97 14.50 -9.96
CA SER A 165 13.14 14.84 -11.13
C SER A 165 11.73 15.28 -10.69
N ASP A 166 11.00 15.98 -11.56
CA ASP A 166 9.57 16.25 -11.33
C ASP A 166 8.75 15.06 -11.82
N PRO A 167 7.98 14.36 -10.95
CA PRO A 167 7.15 13.22 -11.38
C PRO A 167 6.09 13.63 -12.43
N ARG A 168 5.75 14.91 -12.53
CA ARG A 168 4.82 15.44 -13.55
C ARG A 168 5.36 15.32 -14.97
N ASP A 169 6.69 15.26 -15.17
CA ASP A 169 7.30 15.05 -16.50
C ASP A 169 6.98 13.66 -17.08
N LEU A 170 6.54 12.73 -16.22
CA LEU A 170 6.03 11.40 -16.60
C LEU A 170 4.49 11.34 -16.67
N GLY A 171 3.81 12.47 -16.49
CA GLY A 171 2.35 12.54 -16.44
C GLY A 171 1.74 12.22 -15.07
N ALA A 172 2.54 12.14 -14.00
CA ALA A 172 2.01 11.93 -12.66
C ALA A 172 1.20 13.14 -12.17
N VAL A 173 0.11 12.86 -11.44
CA VAL A 173 -0.73 13.87 -10.80
C VAL A 173 -0.36 13.94 -9.33
N VAL A 174 0.17 15.09 -8.91
CA VAL A 174 0.53 15.36 -7.51
C VAL A 174 -0.72 15.70 -6.71
N VAL A 175 -0.90 15.02 -5.58
CA VAL A 175 -2.07 15.15 -4.68
C VAL A 175 -1.73 15.68 -3.29
N LEU A 176 -0.46 15.56 -2.87
CA LEU A 176 0.07 16.22 -1.66
C LEU A 176 1.32 17.01 -1.98
N SER A 177 1.46 18.17 -1.32
CA SER A 177 2.63 19.03 -1.44
C SER A 177 2.99 19.70 -0.12
N VAL A 178 4.25 19.63 0.31
CA VAL A 178 4.72 20.32 1.51
C VAL A 178 4.93 21.82 1.27
N ASP A 179 4.47 22.64 2.23
CA ASP A 179 4.70 24.08 2.27
C ASP A 179 6.12 24.36 2.80
N GLU A 180 7.03 24.69 1.89
CA GLU A 180 8.44 24.98 2.17
C GLU A 180 8.67 26.19 3.09
N SER A 181 7.65 27.00 3.36
CA SER A 181 7.74 28.09 4.34
C SER A 181 7.54 27.62 5.79
N THR A 182 7.13 26.37 6.00
CA THR A 182 6.75 25.82 7.31
C THR A 182 7.80 24.92 7.96
N TYR A 183 8.91 24.66 7.28
CA TYR A 183 10.03 23.86 7.79
C TYR A 183 11.39 24.42 7.35
N SER A 184 12.47 23.97 7.98
CA SER A 184 13.84 24.40 7.68
C SER A 184 14.58 23.35 6.85
N ASP A 185 14.88 23.68 5.59
CA ASP A 185 15.83 22.94 4.74
C ASP A 185 17.13 23.76 4.58
N THR A 186 18.25 23.23 5.06
CA THR A 186 19.60 23.81 4.86
C THR A 186 20.39 23.11 3.75
N GLY A 187 19.79 22.13 3.06
CA GLY A 187 20.37 21.41 1.94
C GLY A 187 20.48 22.26 0.68
N THR A 188 21.32 21.81 -0.25
CA THR A 188 21.49 22.46 -1.55
C THR A 188 20.76 21.64 -2.61
N ARG A 189 19.62 22.15 -3.10
CA ARG A 189 18.89 21.53 -4.23
C ARG A 189 19.78 21.45 -5.47
N ARG A 190 19.99 20.23 -5.96
CA ARG A 190 20.77 19.92 -7.18
C ARG A 190 19.88 19.69 -8.39
N PHE A 191 18.62 19.33 -8.16
CA PHE A 191 17.67 18.91 -9.18
C PHE A 191 16.40 19.77 -9.13
N ASN A 192 15.63 19.73 -10.21
CA ASN A 192 14.32 20.36 -10.28
C ASN A 192 13.24 19.29 -10.11
N GLN A 193 12.59 19.27 -8.95
CA GLN A 193 11.42 18.43 -8.65
C GLN A 193 10.07 19.12 -8.95
N GLY A 194 10.11 20.27 -9.62
CA GLY A 194 8.94 21.07 -9.93
C GLY A 194 8.38 21.87 -8.75
N THR A 195 7.26 22.54 -9.01
CA THR A 195 6.53 23.33 -8.02
C THR A 195 5.02 23.16 -8.22
N PRO A 196 4.21 23.05 -7.15
CA PRO A 196 4.60 23.02 -5.74
C PRO A 196 5.31 21.70 -5.37
N HIS A 197 6.06 21.67 -4.25
CA HIS A 197 6.95 20.58 -3.87
C HIS A 197 6.20 19.23 -3.76
N PRO A 198 6.43 18.23 -4.62
CA PRO A 198 5.66 16.98 -4.59
C PRO A 198 5.96 16.13 -3.34
N THR A 199 4.93 15.65 -2.65
CA THR A 199 5.04 14.78 -1.47
C THR A 199 4.26 13.46 -1.65
N ALA A 200 3.17 13.49 -2.41
CA ALA A 200 2.49 12.27 -2.88
C ALA A 200 1.85 12.50 -4.25
N TRP A 201 1.82 11.45 -5.08
CA TRP A 201 1.31 11.51 -6.44
C TRP A 201 0.81 10.15 -6.93
N TYR A 202 0.13 10.16 -8.07
CA TYR A 202 -0.31 8.95 -8.75
C TYR A 202 -0.05 9.03 -10.26
N GLN A 203 -0.01 7.87 -10.93
CA GLN A 203 0.02 7.73 -12.37
C GLN A 203 -1.17 6.86 -12.81
N GLU A 204 -2.08 7.42 -13.60
CA GLU A 204 -3.24 6.71 -14.16
C GLU A 204 -2.82 5.54 -15.08
N HIS A 205 -1.66 5.70 -15.72
CA HIS A 205 -0.96 4.67 -16.49
C HIS A 205 0.50 4.66 -16.06
N GLY A 206 0.94 3.58 -15.42
CA GLY A 206 2.33 3.37 -15.00
C GLY A 206 3.34 3.58 -16.11
N ALA A 207 4.19 4.60 -15.98
CA ALA A 207 5.12 5.02 -17.02
C ALA A 207 6.37 4.12 -17.13
N GLY A 208 6.56 3.17 -16.22
CA GLY A 208 7.58 2.12 -16.30
C GLY A 208 7.19 0.96 -17.22
N THR A 209 5.92 0.85 -17.61
CA THR A 209 5.45 -0.12 -18.61
C THR A 209 6.13 0.10 -19.96
N SER A 210 6.61 -0.99 -20.55
CA SER A 210 7.20 -1.03 -21.89
C SER A 210 6.13 -0.80 -22.98
N SER A 211 6.55 -0.24 -24.12
CA SER A 211 5.66 -0.06 -25.28
C SER A 211 4.99 -1.38 -25.71
N GLY A 212 3.67 -1.36 -25.88
CA GLY A 212 2.85 -2.54 -26.19
C GLY A 212 2.43 -3.38 -24.97
N GLY A 213 2.90 -3.04 -23.76
CA GLY A 213 2.35 -3.59 -22.52
C GLY A 213 1.00 -2.97 -22.13
N VAL A 214 0.35 -3.57 -21.13
CA VAL A 214 -0.81 -3.00 -20.46
C VAL A 214 -0.32 -2.34 -19.17
N SER A 215 -0.47 -1.02 -19.05
CA SER A 215 -0.10 -0.29 -17.82
C SER A 215 -1.18 -0.43 -16.76
N GLY A 216 -0.82 -0.88 -15.56
CA GLY A 216 -1.63 -0.67 -14.36
C GLY A 216 -1.56 0.79 -13.87
N ARG A 217 -2.07 1.04 -12.67
CA ARG A 217 -1.91 2.30 -11.95
C ARG A 217 -0.70 2.25 -11.02
N SER A 218 -0.14 3.42 -10.74
CA SER A 218 0.91 3.63 -9.74
C SER A 218 0.56 4.72 -8.74
N PHE A 219 0.89 4.51 -7.46
CA PHE A 219 0.73 5.51 -6.39
C PHE A 219 2.00 5.60 -5.54
N TYR A 220 2.39 6.82 -5.17
CA TYR A 220 3.53 7.06 -4.29
C TYR A 220 3.21 8.11 -3.22
N THR A 221 3.72 7.89 -2.01
CA THR A 221 3.80 8.91 -0.95
C THR A 221 5.18 8.85 -0.28
N SER A 222 5.80 10.01 -0.06
CA SER A 222 7.09 10.12 0.60
C SER A 222 7.00 10.08 2.13
N LEU A 223 5.79 10.17 2.67
CA LEU A 223 5.51 10.10 4.10
C LEU A 223 5.57 8.66 4.61
N GLY A 224 5.83 8.48 5.91
CA GLY A 224 5.81 7.19 6.59
C GLY A 224 7.05 6.84 7.41
N HIS A 225 7.91 7.82 7.76
CA HIS A 225 9.13 7.55 8.55
C HIS A 225 8.82 6.96 9.94
N LEU A 226 7.85 7.54 10.65
CA LEU A 226 7.63 7.30 12.09
C LEU A 226 6.63 6.18 12.39
N ASN A 227 6.86 5.46 13.50
CA ASN A 227 5.91 4.47 14.03
C ASN A 227 4.56 5.12 14.39
N GLU A 228 4.60 6.36 14.87
CA GLU A 228 3.45 7.18 15.23
C GLU A 228 2.59 7.48 14.00
N THR A 229 3.21 7.77 12.85
CA THR A 229 2.54 8.02 11.57
C THR A 229 1.71 6.82 11.12
N TRP A 230 2.24 5.59 11.25
CA TRP A 230 1.50 4.35 10.94
C TRP A 230 0.39 3.98 11.94
N ARG A 231 0.30 4.69 13.07
CA ARG A 231 -0.76 4.55 14.08
C ARG A 231 -1.79 5.67 14.01
N ASP A 232 -1.58 6.68 13.18
CA ASP A 232 -2.53 7.76 12.94
C ASP A 232 -3.57 7.36 11.88
N GLU A 233 -4.85 7.52 12.20
CA GLU A 233 -5.96 7.19 11.32
C GLU A 233 -6.00 8.06 10.06
N THR A 234 -5.47 9.29 10.13
CA THR A 234 -5.45 10.26 9.02
C THR A 234 -4.45 9.82 7.95
N PHE A 235 -3.22 9.48 8.35
CA PHE A 235 -2.21 8.89 7.47
C PHE A 235 -2.61 7.50 6.96
N MET A 236 -3.17 6.63 7.81
CA MET A 236 -3.68 5.33 7.34
C MET A 236 -4.81 5.50 6.32
N GLY A 237 -5.68 6.50 6.50
CA GLY A 237 -6.68 6.88 5.49
C GLY A 237 -6.05 7.27 4.14
N HIS A 238 -4.94 8.01 4.16
CA HIS A 238 -4.19 8.37 2.94
C HIS A 238 -3.61 7.15 2.22
N VAL A 239 -2.88 6.29 2.94
CA VAL A 239 -2.25 5.10 2.35
C VAL A 239 -3.29 4.11 1.82
N LEU A 240 -4.32 3.80 2.60
CA LEU A 240 -5.37 2.87 2.20
C LEU A 240 -6.22 3.42 1.05
N GLY A 241 -6.52 4.72 1.04
CA GLY A 241 -7.18 5.39 -0.08
C GLY A 241 -6.36 5.32 -1.37
N GLY A 242 -5.04 5.50 -1.27
CA GLY A 242 -4.10 5.29 -2.38
C GLY A 242 -4.18 3.87 -2.93
N ILE A 243 -3.99 2.86 -2.07
CA ILE A 243 -4.05 1.44 -2.45
C ILE A 243 -5.37 1.08 -3.13
N VAL A 244 -6.52 1.50 -2.57
CA VAL A 244 -7.85 1.22 -3.14
C VAL A 244 -8.01 1.87 -4.52
N TRP A 245 -7.54 3.11 -4.72
CA TRP A 245 -7.55 3.75 -6.02
C TRP A 245 -6.65 3.02 -7.03
N THR A 246 -5.44 2.60 -6.64
CA THR A 246 -4.51 1.91 -7.55
C THR A 246 -5.11 0.60 -8.05
N LEU A 247 -5.75 -0.17 -7.16
CA LEU A 247 -6.40 -1.44 -7.52
C LEU A 247 -7.53 -1.27 -8.55
N GLN A 248 -8.16 -0.10 -8.63
CA GLN A 248 -9.27 0.19 -9.57
C GLN A 248 -8.84 0.42 -11.03
N ALA A 249 -7.58 0.12 -11.40
CA ALA A 249 -7.06 0.23 -12.76
C ALA A 249 -7.80 -0.62 -13.82
N ASN A 250 -8.57 -1.64 -13.41
CA ASN A 250 -9.24 -2.61 -14.30
C ASN A 250 -8.29 -3.49 -15.17
N THR A 251 -7.01 -3.56 -14.76
CA THR A 251 -5.94 -4.29 -15.44
C THR A 251 -5.51 -5.57 -14.72
N THR A 252 -6.12 -5.89 -13.57
CA THR A 252 -5.86 -7.12 -12.79
C THR A 252 -7.16 -7.88 -12.49
N LYS A 253 -7.01 -9.13 -12.06
CA LYS A 253 -8.12 -10.08 -11.80
C LYS A 253 -9.07 -9.67 -10.67
N ALA A 254 -8.72 -8.67 -9.85
CA ALA A 254 -9.64 -8.00 -8.94
C ALA A 254 -10.87 -7.38 -9.64
N PHE A 255 -10.74 -6.91 -10.88
CA PHE A 255 -11.82 -6.27 -11.66
C PHE A 255 -11.99 -6.82 -13.07
N ASN A 256 -10.95 -7.43 -13.64
CA ASN A 256 -10.94 -7.98 -14.99
C ASN A 256 -10.44 -9.43 -14.95
N THR A 257 -11.36 -10.40 -14.93
CA THR A 257 -11.04 -11.83 -14.86
C THR A 257 -10.26 -12.37 -16.06
N SER A 258 -10.10 -11.58 -17.13
CA SER A 258 -9.27 -11.90 -18.30
C SER A 258 -7.88 -11.27 -18.25
N ALA A 259 -7.54 -10.57 -17.16
CA ALA A 259 -6.21 -10.00 -16.96
C ALA A 259 -5.14 -11.08 -16.73
N LEU A 260 -3.87 -10.72 -16.97
CA LEU A 260 -2.75 -11.64 -16.86
C LEU A 260 -2.24 -11.82 -15.42
N VAL A 261 -2.44 -10.81 -14.57
CA VAL A 261 -1.97 -10.78 -13.17
C VAL A 261 -3.10 -10.45 -12.20
N GLY A 262 -2.90 -10.81 -10.93
CA GLY A 262 -3.90 -10.77 -9.88
C GLY A 262 -4.21 -12.15 -9.35
N SER A 263 -4.94 -12.21 -8.23
CA SER A 263 -5.35 -13.49 -7.64
C SER A 263 -6.38 -14.23 -8.51
N ASP A 264 -6.45 -15.56 -8.42
CA ASP A 264 -7.48 -16.40 -9.09
C ASP A 264 -8.14 -17.41 -8.14
N GLU A 265 -7.46 -17.86 -7.07
CA GLU A 265 -8.13 -18.58 -5.96
C GLU A 265 -7.29 -18.65 -4.65
N SER A 266 -7.80 -19.45 -3.71
CA SER A 266 -7.55 -19.56 -2.26
C SER A 266 -6.10 -19.81 -1.74
N PRO A 267 -5.86 -19.71 -0.40
CA PRO A 267 -4.53 -19.84 0.19
C PRO A 267 -3.88 -21.22 0.00
N PRO A 268 -2.53 -21.33 0.10
CA PRO A 268 -1.89 -22.63 0.15
C PRO A 268 -2.32 -23.39 1.40
N THR A 269 -2.93 -24.56 1.21
CA THR A 269 -3.08 -25.54 2.29
C THR A 269 -1.68 -26.02 2.69
N PRO A 270 -1.30 -26.01 3.99
CA PRO A 270 -0.06 -26.61 4.42
C PRO A 270 -0.19 -28.15 4.34
N THR A 271 0.16 -28.72 3.19
CA THR A 271 0.35 -30.17 3.08
C THR A 271 1.55 -30.58 3.92
N GLY A 272 1.28 -31.05 5.13
CA GLY A 272 2.30 -31.55 6.04
C GLY A 272 3.02 -32.75 5.43
N GLY A 273 4.33 -32.62 5.22
CA GLY A 273 5.20 -33.75 5.00
C GLY A 273 5.46 -34.47 6.31
N GLN A 274 4.72 -35.54 6.59
CA GLN A 274 5.20 -36.53 7.56
C GLN A 274 6.49 -37.14 7.01
N SER A 275 7.56 -37.05 7.79
CA SER A 275 8.73 -37.91 7.63
C SER A 275 8.79 -38.83 8.83
N GLU A 276 8.47 -40.10 8.61
CA GLU A 276 8.73 -41.16 9.58
C GLU A 276 10.24 -41.30 9.76
N VAL A 277 10.73 -41.11 10.99
CA VAL A 277 12.04 -41.62 11.43
C VAL A 277 11.82 -42.29 12.78
N SER A 278 12.34 -43.51 12.90
CA SER A 278 11.95 -44.49 13.93
C SER A 278 13.06 -44.78 14.95
N GLY A 279 12.73 -44.71 16.26
CA GLY A 279 13.56 -45.15 17.41
C GLY A 279 14.73 -44.21 17.79
N THR A 280 15.26 -44.11 19.02
CA THR A 280 15.05 -44.71 20.38
C THR A 280 15.94 -43.91 21.39
N SER A 281 15.76 -43.85 22.72
CA SER A 281 14.77 -44.33 23.72
C SER A 281 15.07 -43.73 25.11
N ASP A 282 14.06 -43.61 25.99
CA ASP A 282 14.14 -43.36 27.46
C ASP A 282 14.69 -41.96 27.91
N ILE A 283 14.34 -41.34 29.05
CA ILE A 283 13.93 -41.79 30.41
C ILE A 283 12.84 -40.87 31.04
N ALA A 284 12.15 -41.40 32.06
CA ALA A 284 11.00 -40.88 32.81
C ALA A 284 11.13 -39.53 33.58
N GLY A 285 9.98 -38.96 33.97
CA GLY A 285 9.84 -37.83 34.90
C GLY A 285 8.39 -37.43 35.23
N THR A 286 7.66 -38.24 36.00
CA THR A 286 6.26 -37.96 36.42
C THR A 286 6.17 -37.00 37.61
N HIS A 287 5.31 -35.97 37.57
CA HIS A 287 4.67 -35.40 38.79
C HIS A 287 3.43 -34.51 38.50
N THR A 288 2.29 -34.87 39.11
CA THR A 288 1.09 -34.06 39.46
C THR A 288 0.45 -34.73 40.70
N PRO A 289 -0.55 -34.18 41.44
CA PRO A 289 -1.34 -32.95 41.21
C PRO A 289 -1.64 -32.03 42.44
N SER A 290 -2.13 -30.80 42.17
CA SER A 290 -3.22 -30.04 42.90
C SER A 290 -3.08 -29.61 44.38
N PRO A 291 -3.98 -28.72 44.93
CA PRO A 291 -4.87 -27.73 44.28
C PRO A 291 -4.97 -26.32 44.96
N ALA A 292 -5.67 -25.42 44.25
CA ALA A 292 -6.59 -24.36 44.74
C ALA A 292 -6.13 -23.17 45.63
N SER A 293 -6.42 -21.96 45.14
CA SER A 293 -7.32 -21.02 45.86
C SER A 293 -8.08 -20.15 44.84
N ASN A 294 -9.35 -19.84 45.12
CA ASN A 294 -10.19 -18.97 44.29
C ASN A 294 -9.99 -17.50 44.69
N ASP A 295 -10.17 -16.59 43.75
CA ASP A 295 -11.04 -15.42 44.00
C ASP A 295 -11.69 -14.93 42.71
N ALA A 296 -12.85 -14.28 42.83
CA ALA A 296 -13.74 -13.95 41.71
C ALA A 296 -14.30 -12.51 41.78
N THR A 297 -15.06 -12.13 40.74
CA THR A 297 -15.71 -10.81 40.51
C THR A 297 -14.76 -9.73 39.94
N ALA A 298 -15.11 -8.91 38.94
CA ALA A 298 -16.30 -8.81 38.06
C ALA A 298 -15.89 -8.27 36.67
N PRO A 299 -16.72 -8.35 35.61
CA PRO A 299 -16.28 -8.08 34.23
C PRO A 299 -16.30 -6.58 33.86
N ILE A 300 -15.32 -6.15 33.06
CA ILE A 300 -15.34 -4.85 32.37
C ILE A 300 -16.11 -5.00 31.05
N ALA A 301 -17.07 -4.10 30.82
CA ALA A 301 -17.94 -4.16 29.65
C ALA A 301 -17.24 -3.68 28.36
N TYR A 302 -17.24 -4.53 27.33
CA TYR A 302 -16.92 -4.09 25.97
C TYR A 302 -18.12 -3.36 25.36
N GLY A 303 -18.04 -2.04 25.30
CA GLY A 303 -19.02 -1.20 24.62
C GLY A 303 -18.95 -1.42 23.10
N THR A 304 -19.98 -2.07 22.56
CA THR A 304 -20.16 -2.25 21.12
C THR A 304 -20.71 -0.97 20.50
N LEU A 305 -19.94 -0.32 19.62
CA LEU A 305 -20.45 0.76 18.76
C LEU A 305 -20.72 0.22 17.34
N LEU A 306 -21.83 -0.51 17.20
CA LEU A 306 -22.31 -0.98 15.90
C LEU A 306 -23.56 -0.19 15.51
N THR A 307 -23.45 0.75 14.57
CA THR A 307 -24.63 1.46 14.04
C THR A 307 -24.52 1.77 12.55
N ILE A 308 -25.15 0.90 11.72
CA ILE A 308 -26.01 1.19 10.54
C ILE A 308 -25.35 2.04 9.41
N ILE A 309 -25.30 1.62 8.15
CA ILE A 309 -26.47 1.31 7.30
C ILE A 309 -26.26 0.11 6.36
N LEU A 310 -27.26 -0.77 6.31
CA LEU A 310 -27.45 -1.78 5.25
C LEU A 310 -28.97 -1.85 4.92
N SER A 311 -29.36 -1.45 3.71
CA SER A 311 -30.74 -1.50 3.19
C SER A 311 -30.73 -1.25 1.68
N THR A 312 -31.45 -1.95 0.80
CA THR A 312 -32.37 -3.11 0.96
C THR A 312 -32.52 -3.83 -0.39
N LEU A 313 -33.07 -5.05 -0.38
CA LEU A 313 -33.28 -5.89 -1.58
C LEU A 313 -34.29 -5.33 -2.60
N ALA A 314 -34.06 -5.73 -3.86
CA ALA A 314 -35.01 -6.19 -4.88
C ALA A 314 -36.35 -5.48 -5.12
N VAL A 315 -36.58 -5.13 -6.40
CA VAL A 315 -37.91 -5.19 -7.03
C VAL A 315 -37.78 -6.00 -8.32
N ALA A 316 -38.54 -7.09 -8.42
CA ALA A 316 -38.74 -7.84 -9.66
C ALA A 316 -40.20 -7.70 -10.09
N LEU A 317 -40.43 -7.63 -11.42
CA LEU A 317 -41.72 -7.73 -12.12
C LEU A 317 -42.90 -6.91 -11.58
N TYR A 318 -43.41 -6.00 -12.41
CA TYR A 318 -44.78 -6.17 -12.93
C TYR A 318 -44.91 -5.57 -14.33
N ILE A 319 -45.69 -6.25 -15.18
CA ILE A 319 -46.01 -5.82 -16.55
C ILE A 319 -47.39 -5.17 -16.52
N LEU A 320 -47.48 -3.91 -16.96
CA LEU A 320 -48.49 -3.34 -17.88
C LEU A 320 -48.29 -1.82 -18.03
#